data_AF-A0A923RDZ0-F1
#
_entry.id   AF-A0A923RDZ0-F1
#
_cell.length_a   1.000
_cell.length_b   1.000
_cell.length_c   1.000
_cell.angle_alpha   90.00
_cell.angle_beta   90.00
_cell.angle_gamma   90.00
#
_symmetry.space_group_name_H-M   'P 1'
#
loop_
_entity.id
_entity.type
_entity.pdbx_description
1 polymer ?
#
loop_
_entity_poly.entity_id
_entity_poly.type
_entity_poly.pdbx_seq_one_letter_code
_entity_poly.pdbx_strand_id
1 'polypeptide(L)'
;MKTPEQAMIAIVVTRDGGAPVLAETLTSSEEILELELAMMNREPEPLKRVHDFRQKASSEDEEFADFVEGLLSQPFVKPDVQSHAVQWFKSRTKIEAYQKAEDDASRVIAQYAFQVFTSDSSKVDFLLAGPKAKVRIKVIDLSHYQKPMAA
;
A
#
# COMPACT_ATOMS: atom_id res chain seq x y z
N MET A 1 -13.63 21.25 11.19
CA MET A 1 -12.85 20.96 9.96
C MET A 1 -11.85 19.87 10.32
N LYS A 2 -12.00 18.65 9.80
CA LYS A 2 -10.95 17.63 9.93
C LYS A 2 -9.79 18.09 9.05
N THR A 3 -8.62 18.31 9.64
CA THR A 3 -7.38 18.50 8.89
C THR A 3 -7.25 17.28 7.97
N PRO A 4 -7.05 17.46 6.64
CA PRO A 4 -6.84 16.31 5.77
C PRO A 4 -5.66 15.52 6.31
N GLU A 5 -5.89 14.24 6.56
CA GLU A 5 -4.88 13.30 7.02
C GLU A 5 -3.73 13.36 6.02
N GLN A 6 -2.54 13.68 6.50
CA GLN A 6 -1.39 13.91 5.64
C GLN A 6 -0.98 12.59 4.99
N ALA A 7 -0.92 12.55 3.67
CA ALA A 7 -0.52 11.36 2.93
C ALA A 7 0.83 10.83 3.45
N MET A 8 0.89 9.53 3.73
CA MET A 8 2.05 8.86 4.32
C MET A 8 2.50 7.74 3.40
N ILE A 9 3.81 7.63 3.19
CA ILE A 9 4.44 6.47 2.55
C ILE A 9 5.47 5.92 3.53
N ALA A 10 5.38 4.64 3.86
CA ALA A 10 6.43 3.95 4.58
C ALA A 10 7.30 3.16 3.61
N ILE A 11 8.62 3.35 3.70
CA ILE A 11 9.58 2.50 3.00
C ILE A 11 10.13 1.47 3.97
N VAL A 12 10.10 0.21 3.57
CA VAL A 12 10.64 -0.90 4.35
C VAL A 12 12.04 -1.19 3.83
N VAL A 13 13.00 -1.18 4.73
CA VAL A 13 14.42 -1.36 4.41
C VAL A 13 14.94 -2.60 5.12
N THR A 14 15.70 -3.40 4.40
CA THR A 14 16.49 -4.52 4.93
C THR A 14 17.97 -4.22 4.72
N ARG A 15 18.86 -5.03 5.29
CA ARG A 15 20.30 -4.93 5.06
C ARG A 15 20.84 -6.21 4.47
N ASP A 16 21.41 -6.11 3.27
CA ASP A 16 22.18 -7.17 2.64
C ASP A 16 23.66 -6.78 2.64
N GLY A 17 24.53 -7.63 3.19
CA GLY A 17 25.96 -7.32 3.36
C GLY A 17 26.26 -6.03 4.14
N GLY A 18 25.31 -5.54 4.95
CA GLY A 18 25.40 -4.28 5.69
C GLY A 18 24.94 -3.04 4.92
N ALA A 19 24.70 -3.15 3.61
CA ALA A 19 24.12 -2.09 2.80
C ALA A 19 22.58 -2.12 2.90
N PRO A 20 21.92 -0.96 3.09
CA PRO A 20 20.47 -0.90 3.06
C PRO A 20 19.94 -1.24 1.67
N VAL A 21 18.83 -1.98 1.61
CA VAL A 21 18.09 -2.36 0.41
C VAL A 21 16.62 -2.03 0.63
N LEU A 22 15.99 -1.38 -0.35
CA LEU A 22 14.55 -1.14 -0.33
C LEU A 22 13.82 -2.46 -0.56
N ALA A 23 13.16 -2.98 0.46
CA ALA A 23 12.46 -4.24 0.42
C ALA A 23 11.01 -4.07 -0.07
N GLU A 24 10.30 -3.06 0.45
CA GLU A 24 8.88 -2.87 0.15
C GLU A 24 8.47 -1.40 0.32
N THR A 25 7.38 -1.00 -0.33
CA THR A 25 6.75 0.32 -0.15
C THR A 25 5.31 0.13 0.32
N LEU A 26 4.94 0.83 1.39
CA LEU A 26 3.59 0.81 1.97
C LEU A 26 2.98 2.20 1.82
N THR A 27 1.79 2.27 1.25
CA THR A 27 1.10 3.54 0.92
C THR A 27 -0.17 3.74 1.75
N SER A 28 -0.65 2.69 2.41
CA SER A 28 -1.83 2.72 3.29
C SER A 28 -1.43 2.63 4.77
N SER A 29 -2.16 3.35 5.62
CA SER A 29 -2.03 3.25 7.07
C SER A 29 -2.35 1.86 7.60
N GLU A 30 -3.23 1.12 6.93
CA GLU A 30 -3.60 -0.25 7.29
C GLU A 30 -2.44 -1.23 7.05
N GLU A 31 -1.76 -1.10 5.91
CA GLU A 31 -0.57 -1.92 5.61
C GLU A 31 0.56 -1.65 6.61
N ILE A 32 0.77 -0.38 6.96
CA ILE A 32 1.75 0.03 7.97
C ILE A 32 1.39 -0.59 9.32
N LEU A 33 0.10 -0.55 9.70
CA LEU A 33 -0.38 -1.14 10.94
C LEU A 33 -0.18 -2.66 10.96
N GLU A 34 -0.50 -3.38 9.88
CA GLU A 34 -0.29 -4.83 9.81
C GLU A 34 1.18 -5.19 9.96
N LEU A 35 2.09 -4.43 9.33
CA LEU A 35 3.53 -4.63 9.51
C LEU A 35 3.96 -4.37 10.96
N GLU A 36 3.51 -3.26 11.55
CA GLU A 36 3.83 -2.91 12.94
C GLU A 36 3.32 -3.96 13.93
N LEU A 37 2.12 -4.48 13.72
CA LEU A 37 1.55 -5.57 14.52
C LEU A 37 2.38 -6.85 14.39
N ALA A 38 2.77 -7.24 13.16
CA ALA A 38 3.64 -8.41 12.96
C ALA A 38 4.99 -8.25 13.68
N MET A 39 5.58 -7.05 13.62
CA MET A 39 6.81 -6.73 14.34
C MET A 39 6.61 -6.81 15.86
N MET A 40 5.54 -6.21 16.38
CA MET A 40 5.20 -6.25 17.82
C MET A 40 4.99 -7.70 18.31
N ASN A 41 4.39 -8.55 17.50
CA ASN A 41 4.17 -9.97 17.79
C ASN A 41 5.42 -10.83 17.56
N ARG A 42 6.53 -10.25 17.09
CA ARG A 42 7.79 -10.94 16.76
C ARG A 42 7.59 -12.08 15.76
N GLU A 43 6.74 -11.85 14.77
CA GLU A 43 6.57 -12.79 13.66
C GLU A 43 7.90 -12.91 12.88
N PRO A 44 8.27 -14.11 12.42
CA PRO A 44 9.55 -14.34 11.75
C PRO A 44 9.62 -13.66 10.37
N GLU A 45 8.47 -13.46 9.73
CA GLU A 45 8.35 -12.84 8.40
C GLU A 45 7.30 -11.72 8.41
N PRO A 46 7.57 -10.54 9.02
CA PRO A 46 6.57 -9.49 9.16
C PRO A 46 5.97 -8.99 7.84
N LEU A 47 6.77 -8.98 6.77
CA LEU A 47 6.31 -8.61 5.42
C LEU A 47 5.27 -9.58 4.87
N LYS A 48 5.33 -10.87 5.26
CA LYS A 48 4.36 -11.86 4.81
C LYS A 48 2.95 -11.47 5.22
N ARG A 49 2.77 -10.93 6.43
CA ARG A 49 1.47 -10.47 6.92
C ARG A 49 0.88 -9.36 6.05
N VAL A 50 1.71 -8.43 5.57
CA VAL A 50 1.30 -7.39 4.63
C VAL A 50 0.90 -7.99 3.28
N HIS A 51 1.68 -8.96 2.77
CA HIS A 51 1.35 -9.64 1.51
C HIS A 51 0.03 -10.42 1.62
N ASP A 52 -0.18 -11.14 2.70
CA ASP A 52 -1.41 -11.89 2.97
C ASP A 52 -2.61 -10.93 3.07
N PHE A 53 -2.43 -9.77 3.72
CA PHE A 53 -3.44 -8.71 3.78
C PHE A 53 -3.80 -8.19 2.38
N ARG A 54 -2.80 -7.83 1.55
CA ARG A 54 -3.00 -7.38 0.17
C ARG A 54 -3.73 -8.43 -0.68
N GLN A 55 -3.31 -9.69 -0.56
CA GLN A 55 -3.93 -10.78 -1.30
C GLN A 55 -5.40 -10.98 -0.90
N LYS A 56 -5.69 -10.93 0.40
CA LYS A 56 -7.06 -11.05 0.90
C LYS A 56 -7.93 -9.89 0.41
N ALA A 57 -7.44 -8.65 0.52
CA ALA A 57 -8.18 -7.47 0.04
C ALA A 57 -8.48 -7.57 -1.47
N SER A 58 -7.50 -7.99 -2.27
CA SER A 58 -7.70 -8.20 -3.71
C SER A 58 -8.72 -9.29 -4.01
N SER A 59 -8.72 -10.39 -3.26
CA SER A 59 -9.69 -11.47 -3.42
C SER A 59 -11.11 -11.02 -3.06
N GLU A 60 -11.26 -10.29 -1.95
CA GLU A 60 -12.56 -9.77 -1.51
C GLU A 60 -13.13 -8.75 -2.51
N ASP A 61 -12.29 -7.90 -3.09
CA ASP A 61 -12.69 -6.94 -4.13
C ASP A 61 -13.14 -7.63 -5.43
N GLU A 62 -12.45 -8.69 -5.85
CA GLU A 62 -12.80 -9.49 -7.03
C GLU A 62 -14.12 -10.23 -6.81
N GLU A 63 -14.28 -10.92 -5.66
CA GLU A 63 -15.52 -11.60 -5.30
C GLU A 63 -16.73 -10.65 -5.23
N PHE A 64 -16.52 -9.45 -4.68
CA PHE A 64 -17.57 -8.42 -4.63
C PHE A 64 -17.94 -7.94 -6.04
N ALA A 65 -16.95 -7.73 -6.90
CA ALA A 65 -17.18 -7.33 -8.29
C ALA A 65 -17.99 -8.38 -9.06
N ASP A 66 -17.61 -9.65 -8.95
CA ASP A 66 -18.31 -10.78 -9.57
C ASP A 66 -19.74 -10.91 -9.05
N PHE A 67 -19.94 -10.75 -7.74
CA PHE A 67 -21.27 -10.77 -7.13
C PHE A 67 -22.16 -9.65 -7.69
N VAL A 68 -21.64 -8.43 -7.76
CA VAL A 68 -22.36 -7.27 -8.30
C VAL A 68 -22.68 -7.46 -9.78
N GLU A 69 -21.75 -7.99 -10.57
CA GLU A 69 -21.97 -8.31 -11.98
C GLU A 69 -23.05 -9.40 -12.17
N GLY A 70 -22.98 -10.46 -11.37
CA GLY A 70 -23.97 -11.53 -11.34
C GLY A 70 -25.36 -11.04 -10.95
N LEU A 71 -25.46 -10.06 -10.04
CA LEU A 71 -26.73 -9.47 -9.64
C LEU A 71 -27.31 -8.57 -10.74
N LEU A 72 -26.48 -7.75 -11.38
CA LEU A 72 -26.92 -6.73 -12.34
C LEU A 72 -27.21 -7.31 -13.73
N SER A 73 -26.70 -8.49 -14.04
CA SER A 73 -26.99 -9.24 -15.27
C SER A 73 -28.31 -10.01 -15.25
N GLN A 74 -29.02 -10.05 -14.12
CA GLN A 74 -30.27 -10.81 -14.02
C GLN A 74 -31.41 -10.18 -14.84
N PRO A 75 -32.24 -11.00 -15.53
CA PRO A 75 -33.27 -10.52 -16.45
C PRO A 75 -34.46 -9.80 -15.78
N PHE A 76 -34.61 -9.95 -14.46
CA PHE A 76 -35.65 -9.29 -13.67
C PHE A 76 -35.23 -7.92 -13.13
N VAL A 77 -33.99 -7.49 -13.37
CA VAL A 77 -33.48 -6.19 -12.92
C VAL A 77 -34.05 -5.08 -13.81
N LYS A 78 -34.53 -4.00 -13.19
CA LYS A 78 -35.09 -2.86 -13.91
C LYS A 78 -34.02 -2.24 -14.84
N PRO A 79 -34.38 -1.81 -16.06
CA PRO A 79 -33.44 -1.19 -17.01
C PRO A 79 -32.65 -0.01 -16.43
N ASP A 80 -33.26 0.79 -15.55
CA ASP A 80 -32.59 1.90 -14.87
C ASP A 80 -31.42 1.42 -13.99
N VAL A 81 -31.61 0.29 -13.28
CA VAL A 81 -30.59 -0.32 -12.42
C VAL A 81 -29.46 -0.91 -13.26
N GLN A 82 -29.78 -1.47 -14.44
CA GLN A 82 -28.76 -1.91 -15.41
C GLN A 82 -27.95 -0.74 -15.98
N SER A 83 -28.57 0.41 -16.22
CA SER A 83 -27.85 1.63 -16.63
C SER A 83 -26.88 2.11 -15.54
N HIS A 84 -27.31 2.11 -14.27
CA HIS A 84 -26.44 2.42 -13.14
C HIS A 84 -25.28 1.42 -13.00
N ALA A 85 -25.51 0.13 -13.30
CA ALA A 85 -24.46 -0.89 -13.37
C ALA A 85 -23.35 -0.49 -14.35
N VAL A 86 -23.72 -0.14 -15.58
CA VAL A 86 -22.77 0.26 -16.63
C VAL A 86 -21.98 1.51 -16.21
N GLN A 87 -22.62 2.47 -15.54
CA GLN A 87 -21.94 3.64 -15.00
C GLN A 87 -20.96 3.29 -13.87
N TRP A 88 -21.34 2.35 -13.00
CA TRP A 88 -20.47 1.84 -11.96
C TRP A 88 -19.24 1.15 -12.54
N PHE A 89 -19.40 0.26 -13.52
CA PHE A 89 -18.27 -0.40 -14.21
C PHE A 89 -17.31 0.61 -14.85
N LYS A 90 -17.83 1.64 -15.54
CA LYS A 90 -17.00 2.72 -16.10
C LYS A 90 -16.25 3.49 -15.02
N SER A 91 -16.89 3.70 -13.87
CA SER A 91 -16.26 4.36 -12.71
C SER A 91 -15.15 3.49 -12.14
N ARG A 92 -15.34 2.16 -12.08
CA ARG A 92 -14.32 1.20 -11.64
C ARG A 92 -13.07 1.28 -12.50
N THR A 93 -13.18 1.20 -13.83
CA THR A 93 -12.03 1.35 -14.74
C THR A 93 -11.28 2.67 -14.54
N LYS A 94 -12.01 3.75 -14.27
CA LYS A 94 -11.40 5.05 -13.98
C LYS A 94 -10.66 5.05 -12.64
N ILE A 95 -11.23 4.41 -11.61
CA ILE A 95 -10.60 4.26 -10.28
C ILE A 95 -9.32 3.42 -10.40
N GLU A 96 -9.37 2.28 -11.10
CA GLU A 96 -8.20 1.43 -11.36
C GLU A 96 -7.07 2.22 -12.05
N ALA A 97 -7.41 3.08 -13.02
CA ALA A 97 -6.43 3.94 -13.68
C ALA A 97 -5.80 4.97 -12.73
N TYR A 98 -6.59 5.53 -11.79
CA TYR A 98 -6.05 6.41 -10.76
C TYR A 98 -5.16 5.67 -9.76
N GLN A 99 -5.58 4.49 -9.30
CA GLN A 99 -4.78 3.64 -8.41
C GLN A 99 -3.43 3.31 -9.03
N LYS A 100 -3.40 2.92 -10.31
CA LYS A 100 -2.14 2.67 -11.03
C LYS A 100 -1.23 3.91 -11.06
N ALA A 101 -1.81 5.08 -11.32
CA ALA A 101 -1.03 6.33 -11.31
C ALA A 101 -0.51 6.67 -9.90
N GLU A 102 -1.27 6.36 -8.86
CA GLU A 102 -0.88 6.50 -7.46
C GLU A 102 0.25 5.52 -7.08
N ASP A 103 0.20 4.28 -7.54
CA ASP A 103 1.26 3.28 -7.35
C ASP A 103 2.57 3.71 -8.01
N ASP A 104 2.49 4.17 -9.25
CA ASP A 104 3.65 4.66 -10.01
C ASP A 104 4.26 5.89 -9.31
N ALA A 105 3.43 6.84 -8.86
CA ALA A 105 3.89 8.00 -8.11
C ALA A 105 4.54 7.59 -6.78
N SER A 106 3.92 6.66 -6.05
CA SER A 106 4.41 6.15 -4.77
C SER A 106 5.77 5.46 -4.91
N ARG A 107 5.97 4.70 -5.99
CA ARG A 107 7.26 4.07 -6.30
C ARG A 107 8.36 5.10 -6.52
N VAL A 108 8.08 6.16 -7.27
CA VAL A 108 9.05 7.25 -7.50
C VAL A 108 9.39 7.96 -6.19
N ILE A 109 8.38 8.25 -5.36
CA ILE A 109 8.58 8.88 -4.05
C ILE A 109 9.41 7.97 -3.13
N ALA A 110 9.11 6.67 -3.10
CA ALA A 110 9.82 5.69 -2.29
C ALA A 110 11.30 5.55 -2.71
N GLN A 111 11.58 5.53 -4.01
CA GLN A 111 12.95 5.51 -4.52
C GLN A 111 13.73 6.76 -4.09
N TYR A 112 13.13 7.94 -4.21
CA TYR A 112 13.76 9.17 -3.77
C TYR A 112 13.96 9.20 -2.24
N ALA A 113 12.95 8.79 -1.47
CA ALA A 113 13.04 8.68 -0.02
C ALA A 113 14.16 7.72 0.41
N PHE A 114 14.30 6.60 -0.29
CA PHE A 114 15.36 5.63 -0.05
C PHE A 114 16.75 6.23 -0.34
N GLN A 115 16.92 7.01 -1.40
CA GLN A 115 18.17 7.74 -1.67
C GLN A 115 18.52 8.76 -0.57
N VAL A 116 17.50 9.43 -0.02
CA VAL A 116 17.70 10.34 1.12
C VAL A 116 18.19 9.57 2.35
N PHE A 117 17.59 8.41 2.64
CA PHE A 117 17.98 7.55 3.75
C PHE A 117 19.39 6.95 3.57
N THR A 118 19.76 6.52 2.36
CA THR A 118 21.10 5.99 2.10
C THR A 118 22.18 7.06 2.25
N SER A 119 21.85 8.32 1.95
CA SER A 119 22.74 9.47 2.13
C SER A 119 22.84 9.91 3.60
N ASP A 120 21.76 9.76 4.37
CA ASP A 120 21.68 10.11 5.78
C ASP A 120 20.76 9.13 6.52
N SER A 121 21.36 8.11 7.14
CA SER A 121 20.63 7.05 7.81
C SER A 121 19.91 7.50 9.09
N SER A 122 20.13 8.73 9.55
CA SER A 122 19.38 9.29 10.68
C SER A 122 17.98 9.76 10.28
N LYS A 123 17.72 9.95 8.98
CA LYS A 123 16.42 10.37 8.45
C LYS A 123 15.45 9.20 8.33
N VAL A 124 14.82 8.87 9.45
CA VAL A 124 13.84 7.79 9.55
C VAL A 124 12.38 8.26 9.49
N ASP A 125 12.13 9.55 9.72
CA ASP A 125 10.81 10.16 9.60
C ASP A 125 10.99 11.60 9.11
N PHE A 126 10.48 11.92 7.92
CA PHE A 126 10.66 13.22 7.30
C PHE A 126 9.56 13.57 6.31
N LEU A 127 9.51 14.82 5.89
CA LEU A 127 8.53 15.31 4.92
C LEU A 127 9.17 15.53 3.55
N LEU A 128 8.54 14.98 2.51
CA LEU A 128 8.78 15.38 1.14
C LEU A 128 7.69 16.36 0.70
N ALA A 129 8.11 17.58 0.37
CA ALA A 129 7.21 18.64 -0.10
C ALA A 129 7.54 18.97 -1.56
N GLY A 130 6.55 18.75 -2.43
CA GLY A 130 6.56 19.22 -3.81
C GLY A 130 5.69 20.47 -3.97
N PRO A 131 5.63 21.05 -5.19
CA PRO A 131 4.85 22.25 -5.48
C PRO A 131 3.35 22.08 -5.23
N LYS A 132 2.84 20.85 -5.32
CA LYS A 132 1.41 20.52 -5.27
C LYS A 132 1.01 19.56 -4.14
N ALA A 133 1.97 18.96 -3.44
CA ALA A 133 1.70 17.91 -2.46
C ALA A 133 2.76 17.86 -1.36
N LYS A 134 2.38 17.36 -0.19
CA LYS A 134 3.27 17.06 0.92
C LYS A 134 3.00 15.64 1.39
N VAL A 135 4.05 14.82 1.42
CA VAL A 135 3.98 13.41 1.80
C VAL A 135 4.94 13.17 2.96
N ARG A 136 4.44 12.55 4.02
CA ARG A 136 5.28 12.11 5.15
C ARG A 136 5.90 10.76 4.79
N ILE A 137 7.21 10.65 4.96
CA ILE A 137 7.96 9.43 4.74
C ILE A 137 8.34 8.85 6.08
N LYS A 138 8.05 7.56 6.28
CA LYS A 138 8.51 6.77 7.42
C LYS A 138 9.44 5.66 6.91
N VAL A 139 10.58 5.46 7.55
CA VAL A 139 11.51 4.37 7.24
C VAL A 139 11.37 3.31 8.30
N ILE A 140 11.10 2.07 7.88
CA ILE A 140 10.98 0.90 8.76
C ILE A 140 12.14 -0.03 8.46
N ASP A 141 13.11 -0.11 9.37
CA ASP A 141 14.29 -0.98 9.24
C ASP A 141 14.00 -2.37 9.84
N LEU A 142 13.94 -3.40 8.99
CA LEU A 142 13.71 -4.80 9.36
C LEU A 142 15.01 -5.59 9.60
N SER A 143 16.18 -4.96 9.54
CA SER A 143 17.48 -5.65 9.67
C SER A 143 17.65 -6.36 11.02
N HIS A 144 16.95 -5.91 12.05
CA HIS A 144 16.96 -6.54 13.37
C HIS A 144 16.01 -7.75 13.49
N TYR A 145 15.09 -7.93 12.53
CA TYR A 145 14.12 -9.03 12.48
C TYR A 145 14.58 -10.19 11.60
N GLN A 146 15.46 -9.95 10.62
CA GLN A 146 15.92 -10.98 9.68
C GLN A 146 17.01 -11.93 10.20
N LYS A 147 17.39 -11.89 11.49
CA LYS A 147 18.29 -12.92 12.02
C LYS A 147 17.51 -14.24 12.14
N PRO A 148 17.79 -15.28 11.33
CA PRO A 148 17.26 -16.59 11.64
C PRO A 148 17.97 -17.03 12.92
N MET A 149 17.20 -17.49 13.92
CA MET A 149 17.75 -18.46 14.86
C MET A 149 18.15 -19.67 14.02
N ALA A 150 19.44 -19.77 13.73
CA ALA A 150 20.02 -21.01 13.24
C ALA A 150 19.68 -22.10 14.26
N ALA A 151 18.91 -23.10 13.81
CA ALA A 151 18.70 -24.34 14.52
C ALA A 151 19.97 -25.21 14.46
#